data_AF-A0A1V8SCV4-F1
#
_entry.id   AF-A0A1V8SCV4-F1
#
_cell.length_a   1.000
_cell.length_b   1.000
_cell.length_c   1.000
_cell.angle_alpha   90.00
_cell.angle_beta   90.00
_cell.angle_gamma   90.00
#
_symmetry.space_group_name_H-M   'P 1'
#
loop_
_entity.id
_entity.type
_entity.pdbx_description
1 polymer ?
#
loop_
_entity_poly.entity_id
_entity_poly.type
_entity_poly.pdbx_seq_one_letter_code
_entity_poly.pdbx_strand_id
1 'polypeptide(L)'
;MSYLGIEGLHAFVTGARGGIGSAIVKEFEAAGCKVTAHDLRPATTPASESVFHVQGDISDESSISACFKQAQDHFGPINILCANAGITNEANHPNIWELPLETWESVYRVNIRGTFLTVKHFLLAAKTSQESLGKELENLAIVVTGSETGKFGQAGHAEYASGKAGLQYGLVPTVKNEIVRLNSKARINAVAPGWVNTELIGDRLADPKELYLETQATVALKKIAQPQDVAKAVAFLASHQASGHMSGQCLSIDGGMEGRIVWRENEVPQAMSDPSSTTASNNPQRSIAQQATMGSKDRKKIYLAFSVDFDAVSGWLGTGKHPDNNTSDYSAGYLSAHTGVPRLLRVFKRLGISNKITWCLPGHSIETFPTQTADIVASGGELAIHGYAHESASQMTAEQERDVLAKCVSLIEGLTGGKPVGYRAPLYQLSERTIALLQSQNFLWDSSLSHYESTPYFLPLNPSPIEQIDFSPSNRAETWMHPSPDFASLPKSSLVEIPLNWYAEDATPLQFYPHTANSAGYVDVRIVERMWKDRFEWLRTEIERGEAEDMVVFGLIFHPDTSGMGHVIGMVERFLEWVKAFQGEVVWCTHREVAEEYKRRQADKSN
;
A
#
# COMPACT_ATOMS: atom_id res chain seq x y z
N MET A 1 14.97 3.09 38.69
CA MET A 1 15.40 3.05 37.28
C MET A 1 14.19 3.41 36.44
N SER A 2 14.33 4.38 35.54
CA SER A 2 13.30 4.75 34.57
C SER A 2 13.03 3.58 33.61
N TYR A 3 11.93 3.67 32.89
CA TYR A 3 11.61 2.73 31.81
C TYR A 3 12.70 2.72 30.71
N LEU A 4 13.42 3.83 30.51
CA LEU A 4 14.44 3.96 29.48
C LEU A 4 15.78 3.33 29.91
N GLY A 5 16.12 3.31 31.19
CA GLY A 5 17.37 2.68 31.66
C GLY A 5 18.64 3.29 31.04
N ILE A 6 18.63 4.60 30.76
CA ILE A 6 19.75 5.35 30.16
C ILE A 6 20.43 6.32 31.14
N GLU A 7 20.05 6.30 32.42
CA GLU A 7 20.63 7.14 33.46
C GLU A 7 22.15 6.97 33.54
N GLY A 8 22.88 8.08 33.66
CA GLY A 8 24.34 8.10 33.79
C GLY A 8 25.09 7.77 32.51
N LEU A 9 24.41 7.33 31.44
CA LEU A 9 25.03 7.10 30.14
C LEU A 9 25.42 8.42 29.46
N HIS A 10 26.42 8.35 28.60
CA HIS A 10 26.91 9.51 27.87
C HIS A 10 26.30 9.55 26.46
N ALA A 11 25.56 10.61 26.17
CA ALA A 11 24.96 10.90 24.87
C ALA A 11 25.68 12.05 24.16
N PHE A 12 25.99 11.88 22.88
CA PHE A 12 26.53 12.91 22.01
C PHE A 12 25.45 13.36 21.01
N VAL A 13 25.10 14.65 21.00
CA VAL A 13 24.01 15.20 20.19
C VAL A 13 24.56 16.24 19.22
N THR A 14 24.45 16.00 17.91
CA THR A 14 24.84 17.00 16.90
C THR A 14 23.67 17.94 16.55
N GLY A 15 23.99 19.19 16.23
CA GLY A 15 22.98 20.20 15.93
C GLY A 15 22.22 20.63 17.18
N ALA A 16 22.88 20.59 18.34
CA ALA A 16 22.28 20.82 19.65
C ALA A 16 21.74 22.23 19.83
N ARG A 17 22.15 23.21 19.00
CA ARG A 17 21.57 24.55 19.00
C ARG A 17 20.22 24.60 18.29
N GLY A 18 19.95 23.67 17.37
CA GLY A 18 18.71 23.63 16.60
C GLY A 18 17.49 23.27 17.46
N GLY A 19 16.29 23.48 16.91
CA GLY A 19 15.03 23.23 17.63
C GLY A 19 14.89 21.79 18.13
N ILE A 20 15.10 20.80 17.24
CA ILE A 20 15.07 19.37 17.62
C ILE A 20 16.25 19.01 18.52
N GLY A 21 17.47 19.45 18.17
CA GLY A 21 18.68 19.11 18.92
C GLY A 21 18.64 19.60 20.37
N SER A 22 18.19 20.83 20.61
CA SER A 22 18.04 21.36 21.97
C SER A 22 16.97 20.64 22.78
N ALA A 23 15.90 20.15 22.14
CA ALA A 23 14.90 19.31 22.79
C ALA A 23 15.46 17.91 23.13
N ILE A 24 16.29 17.32 22.26
CA ILE A 24 17.01 16.07 22.55
C ILE A 24 17.93 16.26 23.76
N VAL A 25 18.72 17.34 23.80
CA VAL A 25 19.60 17.62 24.96
C VAL A 25 18.80 17.67 26.26
N LYS A 26 17.68 18.41 26.28
CA LYS A 26 16.81 18.51 27.46
C LYS A 26 16.18 17.18 27.86
N GLU A 27 15.73 16.37 26.90
CA GLU A 27 15.13 15.06 27.17
C GLU A 27 16.15 14.09 27.78
N PHE A 28 17.37 14.06 27.26
CA PHE A 28 18.43 13.21 27.79
C PHE A 28 18.96 13.69 29.14
N GLU A 29 19.11 15.00 29.34
CA GLU A 29 19.46 15.58 30.65
C GLU A 29 18.39 15.25 31.70
N ALA A 30 17.10 15.40 31.35
CA ALA A 30 15.99 15.03 32.23
C ALA A 30 15.92 13.52 32.52
N ALA A 31 16.37 12.68 31.58
CA ALA A 31 16.54 11.25 31.77
C ALA A 31 17.80 10.88 32.58
N GLY A 32 18.57 11.86 33.07
CA GLY A 32 19.75 11.65 33.90
C GLY A 32 21.00 11.25 33.13
N CYS A 33 21.04 11.45 31.81
CA CYS A 33 22.23 11.23 31.01
C CYS A 33 23.25 12.37 31.19
N LYS A 34 24.51 12.06 30.88
CA LYS A 34 25.55 13.06 30.59
C LYS A 34 25.47 13.37 29.11
N VAL A 35 25.36 14.65 28.73
CA VAL A 35 25.10 15.05 27.35
C VAL A 35 26.22 15.94 26.85
N THR A 36 26.92 15.49 25.80
CA THR A 36 27.72 16.38 24.98
C THR A 36 26.85 17.01 23.90
N ALA A 37 26.60 18.31 24.04
CA ALA A 37 25.83 19.12 23.12
C ALA A 37 26.76 19.77 22.07
N HIS A 38 26.77 19.20 20.87
CA HIS A 38 27.63 19.62 19.76
C HIS A 38 26.89 20.49 18.74
N ASP A 39 27.50 21.61 18.35
CA ASP A 39 27.01 22.44 17.23
C ASP A 39 28.16 23.17 16.52
N LEU A 40 27.90 23.64 15.29
CA LEU A 40 28.85 24.47 14.54
C LEU A 40 29.04 25.84 15.23
N ARG A 41 27.98 26.33 15.87
CA ARG A 41 27.94 27.63 16.53
C ARG A 41 28.01 27.45 18.05
N PRO A 42 28.43 28.48 18.80
CA PRO A 42 28.44 28.43 20.25
C PRO A 42 27.06 28.09 20.84
N ALA A 43 27.08 27.39 21.97
CA ALA A 43 25.88 26.97 22.67
C ALA A 43 25.02 28.14 23.15
N THR A 44 23.71 27.92 23.16
CA THR A 44 22.72 28.86 23.70
C THR A 44 22.06 28.34 24.98
N THR A 45 22.13 27.04 25.25
CA THR A 45 21.68 26.46 26.52
C THR A 45 22.74 26.67 27.61
N PRO A 46 22.34 26.91 28.87
CA PRO A 46 23.29 27.01 29.97
C PRO A 46 24.04 25.68 30.14
N ALA A 47 25.35 25.75 30.31
CA ALA A 47 26.13 24.58 30.74
C ALA A 47 25.66 24.14 32.14
N SER A 48 25.64 22.84 32.36
CA SER A 48 25.34 22.20 33.65
C SER A 48 26.38 21.13 33.93
N GLU A 49 26.37 20.53 35.14
CA GLU A 49 27.26 19.39 35.43
C GLU A 49 26.98 18.18 34.52
N SER A 50 25.77 18.08 33.97
CA SER A 50 25.32 17.03 33.05
C SER A 50 25.42 17.42 31.58
N VAL A 51 25.69 18.67 31.23
CA VAL A 51 25.72 19.15 29.83
C VAL A 51 27.05 19.83 29.52
N PHE A 52 27.81 19.20 28.62
CA PHE A 52 29.08 19.72 28.12
C PHE A 52 28.93 20.20 26.68
N HIS A 53 29.44 21.39 26.39
CA HIS A 53 29.34 21.99 25.06
C HIS A 53 30.61 21.80 24.26
N VAL A 54 30.45 21.34 23.02
CA VAL A 54 31.55 21.18 22.07
C VAL A 54 31.20 21.88 20.77
N GLN A 55 32.11 22.70 20.27
CA GLN A 55 31.92 23.38 18.99
C GLN A 55 32.75 22.71 17.91
N GLY A 56 32.15 22.43 16.76
CA GLY A 56 32.84 21.80 15.63
C GLY A 56 32.00 21.71 14.36
N ASP A 57 32.69 21.51 13.23
CA ASP A 57 32.05 21.26 11.95
C ASP A 57 31.99 19.75 11.68
N ILE A 58 30.77 19.20 11.62
CA ILE A 58 30.58 17.77 11.32
C ILE A 58 31.07 17.41 9.91
N SER A 59 31.14 18.39 9.01
CA SER A 59 31.64 18.24 7.66
C SER A 59 33.15 18.43 7.56
N ASP A 60 33.87 18.57 8.67
CA ASP A 60 35.33 18.45 8.70
C ASP A 60 35.74 17.25 9.57
N GLU A 61 36.52 16.33 8.98
CA GLU A 61 36.85 15.07 9.66
C GLU A 61 37.76 15.30 10.88
N SER A 62 38.69 16.26 10.79
CA SER A 62 39.58 16.58 11.89
C SER A 62 38.83 17.25 13.05
N SER A 63 37.88 18.12 12.72
CA SER A 63 37.00 18.82 13.66
C SER A 63 36.14 17.84 14.43
N ILE A 64 35.37 16.98 13.74
CA ILE A 64 34.48 16.03 14.42
C ILE A 64 35.24 14.98 15.24
N SER A 65 36.41 14.54 14.77
CA SER A 65 37.31 13.65 15.54
C SER A 65 37.77 14.32 16.84
N ALA A 66 38.20 15.58 16.78
CA ALA A 66 38.58 16.35 17.97
C ALA A 66 37.40 16.57 18.93
N CYS A 67 36.19 16.72 18.41
CA CYS A 67 34.97 16.86 19.21
C CYS A 67 34.66 15.58 20.01
N PHE A 68 34.74 14.41 19.37
CA PHE A 68 34.58 13.13 20.05
C PHE A 68 35.63 12.91 21.14
N LYS A 69 36.88 13.31 20.86
CA LYS A 69 37.94 13.26 21.87
C LYS A 69 37.62 14.14 23.08
N GLN A 70 37.22 15.39 22.88
CA GLN A 70 36.85 16.30 23.97
C GLN A 70 35.69 15.74 24.80
N ALA A 71 34.68 15.16 24.15
CA ALA A 71 33.56 14.52 24.83
C ALA A 71 34.03 13.36 25.72
N GLN A 72 34.90 12.48 25.21
CA GLN A 72 35.45 11.36 25.96
C GLN A 72 36.33 11.82 27.13
N ASP A 73 37.16 12.83 26.92
CA ASP A 73 38.03 13.39 27.96
C ASP A 73 37.18 14.01 29.10
N HIS A 74 35.97 14.50 28.81
CA HIS A 74 35.09 15.12 29.80
C HIS A 74 34.19 14.12 30.56
N PHE A 75 33.44 13.27 29.86
CA PHE A 75 32.45 12.37 30.47
C PHE A 75 32.78 10.88 30.38
N GLY A 76 33.83 10.50 29.64
CA GLY A 76 34.21 9.12 29.40
C GLY A 76 33.53 8.51 28.16
N PRO A 77 33.48 7.16 28.06
CA PRO A 77 32.95 6.45 26.90
C PRO A 77 31.56 6.94 26.49
N ILE A 78 31.32 7.08 25.19
CA ILE A 78 30.04 7.55 24.64
C ILE A 78 29.19 6.34 24.31
N ASN A 79 27.98 6.29 24.86
CA ASN A 79 27.04 5.18 24.67
C ASN A 79 26.05 5.48 23.55
N ILE A 80 25.61 6.74 23.42
CA ILE A 80 24.50 7.12 22.56
C ILE A 80 24.93 8.22 21.60
N LEU A 81 24.67 8.05 20.32
CA LEU A 81 24.83 9.10 19.31
C LEU A 81 23.45 9.52 18.78
N CYS A 82 23.14 10.80 18.90
CA CYS A 82 22.03 11.44 18.19
C CYS A 82 22.59 12.26 17.02
N ALA A 83 22.66 11.65 15.84
CA ALA A 83 23.13 12.28 14.61
C ALA A 83 21.98 13.11 14.00
N ASN A 84 21.78 14.31 14.54
CA ASN A 84 20.63 15.18 14.25
C ASN A 84 20.96 16.37 13.34
N ALA A 85 22.21 16.84 13.34
CA ALA A 85 22.61 18.00 12.54
C ALA A 85 22.27 17.84 11.04
N GLY A 86 21.78 18.93 10.45
CA GLY A 86 21.54 19.03 9.02
C GLY A 86 21.09 20.44 8.63
N ILE A 87 21.16 20.73 7.34
CA ILE A 87 20.79 22.01 6.73
C ILE A 87 19.94 21.77 5.48
N THR A 88 19.14 22.77 5.12
CA THR A 88 18.51 22.96 3.81
C THR A 88 18.33 24.46 3.60
N ASN A 89 18.05 24.89 2.37
CA ASN A 89 17.73 26.27 2.08
C ASN A 89 16.20 26.44 2.09
N GLU A 90 15.64 26.85 3.22
CA GLU A 90 14.19 27.10 3.33
C GLU A 90 13.75 28.42 2.68
N ALA A 91 14.67 29.32 2.33
CA ALA A 91 14.32 30.62 1.75
C ALA A 91 14.12 30.57 0.23
N ASN A 92 14.71 29.58 -0.45
CA ASN A 92 14.62 29.41 -1.89
C ASN A 92 14.19 27.98 -2.21
N HIS A 93 13.17 27.82 -3.04
CA HIS A 93 12.62 26.52 -3.46
C HIS A 93 12.82 26.31 -4.97
N PRO A 94 14.05 26.33 -5.49
CA PRO A 94 14.27 26.22 -6.93
C PRO A 94 13.82 24.85 -7.41
N ASN A 95 13.21 24.79 -8.59
CA ASN A 95 13.02 23.50 -9.24
C ASN A 95 14.39 22.86 -9.49
N ILE A 96 14.42 21.54 -9.66
CA ILE A 96 15.69 20.81 -9.78
C ILE A 96 16.58 21.32 -10.94
N TRP A 97 15.98 21.84 -12.02
CA TRP A 97 16.71 22.41 -13.16
C TRP A 97 17.25 23.85 -12.90
N GLU A 98 16.89 24.47 -11.78
CA GLU A 98 17.33 25.81 -11.35
C GLU A 98 18.22 25.74 -10.10
N LEU A 99 18.36 24.56 -9.48
CA LEU A 99 19.11 24.38 -8.24
C LEU A 99 20.61 24.56 -8.49
N PRO A 100 21.27 25.56 -7.86
CA PRO A 100 22.71 25.76 -8.03
C PRO A 100 23.49 24.56 -7.48
N LEU A 101 24.51 24.13 -8.23
CA LEU A 101 25.34 22.98 -7.86
C LEU A 101 26.00 23.19 -6.48
N GLU A 102 26.42 24.41 -6.17
CA GLU A 102 27.05 24.77 -4.91
C GLU A 102 26.10 24.56 -3.72
N THR A 103 24.80 24.79 -3.92
CA THR A 103 23.77 24.54 -2.90
C THR A 103 23.63 23.03 -2.67
N TRP A 104 23.51 22.26 -3.76
CA TRP A 104 23.47 20.79 -3.70
C TRP A 104 24.68 20.23 -2.95
N GLU A 105 25.88 20.64 -3.35
CA GLU A 105 27.14 20.18 -2.75
C GLU A 105 27.26 20.58 -1.29
N SER A 106 26.84 21.79 -0.92
CA SER A 106 26.86 22.25 0.48
C SER A 106 25.93 21.40 1.36
N VAL A 107 24.70 21.16 0.92
CA VAL A 107 23.74 20.32 1.66
C VAL A 107 24.23 18.89 1.78
N TYR A 108 24.76 18.30 0.72
CA TYR A 108 25.34 16.94 0.77
C TYR A 108 26.58 16.86 1.65
N ARG A 109 27.46 17.87 1.61
CA ARG A 109 28.68 17.94 2.42
C ARG A 109 28.34 17.93 3.92
N VAL A 110 27.29 18.62 4.34
CA VAL A 110 26.86 18.64 5.74
C VAL A 110 26.01 17.41 6.07
N ASN A 111 24.91 17.19 5.35
CA ASN A 111 23.90 16.19 5.73
C ASN A 111 24.39 14.76 5.52
N ILE A 112 25.02 14.46 4.37
CA ILE A 112 25.47 13.10 4.05
C ILE A 112 26.87 12.86 4.60
N ARG A 113 27.85 13.63 4.13
CA ARG A 113 29.24 13.43 4.52
C ARG A 113 29.43 13.70 6.01
N GLY A 114 28.82 14.75 6.55
CA GLY A 114 28.91 15.04 7.99
C GLY A 114 28.29 13.97 8.89
N THR A 115 27.11 13.43 8.51
CA THR A 115 26.50 12.31 9.25
C THR A 115 27.36 11.06 9.18
N PHE A 116 27.90 10.72 8.00
CA PHE A 116 28.83 9.61 7.84
C PHE A 116 30.05 9.75 8.77
N LEU A 117 30.71 10.92 8.76
CA LEU A 117 31.87 11.17 9.61
C LEU A 117 31.52 11.07 11.09
N THR A 118 30.37 11.60 11.49
CA THR A 118 29.88 11.54 12.87
C THR A 118 29.69 10.09 13.31
N VAL A 119 29.00 9.26 12.51
CA VAL A 119 28.79 7.83 12.79
C VAL A 119 30.12 7.08 12.84
N LYS A 120 31.02 7.31 11.88
CA LYS A 120 32.35 6.70 11.83
C LYS A 120 33.14 6.97 13.12
N HIS A 121 33.25 8.24 13.53
CA HIS A 121 34.06 8.62 14.68
C HIS A 121 33.43 8.21 16.02
N PHE A 122 32.11 8.16 16.13
CA PHE A 122 31.43 7.53 17.27
C PHE A 122 31.79 6.04 17.38
N LEU A 123 31.74 5.29 16.30
CA LEU A 123 32.07 3.86 16.31
C LEU A 123 33.55 3.60 16.59
N LEU A 124 34.46 4.45 16.09
CA LEU A 124 35.87 4.39 16.46
C LEU A 124 36.10 4.67 17.95
N ALA A 125 35.45 5.70 18.50
CA ALA A 125 35.52 6.03 19.92
C ALA A 125 34.97 4.89 20.80
N ALA A 126 33.87 4.25 20.37
CA ALA A 126 33.29 3.09 21.03
C ALA A 126 34.25 1.90 21.00
N LYS A 127 34.83 1.58 19.84
CA LYS A 127 35.83 0.51 19.68
C LYS A 127 37.01 0.70 20.65
N THR A 128 37.63 1.88 20.66
CA THR A 128 38.76 2.18 21.56
C THR A 128 38.36 2.07 23.04
N SER A 129 37.17 2.54 23.40
CA SER A 129 36.67 2.43 24.77
C SER A 129 36.46 0.98 25.19
N GLN A 130 35.88 0.14 24.32
CA GLN A 130 35.68 -1.28 24.59
C GLN A 130 36.99 -2.05 24.73
N GLU A 131 37.96 -1.78 23.86
CA GLU A 131 39.30 -2.36 23.92
C GLU A 131 40.00 -1.99 25.23
N SER A 132 39.92 -0.72 25.64
CA SER A 132 40.50 -0.25 26.91
C SER A 132 39.80 -0.84 28.14
N LEU A 133 38.50 -1.10 28.07
CA LEU A 133 37.72 -1.67 29.18
C LEU A 133 37.78 -3.20 29.22
N GLY A 134 38.21 -3.85 28.14
CA GLY A 134 38.18 -5.31 27.98
C GLY A 134 36.76 -5.89 27.92
N LYS A 135 35.74 -5.09 27.59
CA LYS A 135 34.34 -5.51 27.50
C LYS A 135 33.53 -4.62 26.56
N GLU A 136 32.40 -5.12 26.08
CA GLU A 136 31.45 -4.35 25.30
C GLU A 136 30.84 -3.19 26.12
N LEU A 137 30.58 -2.05 25.47
CA LEU A 137 29.83 -0.97 26.07
C LEU A 137 28.36 -1.35 26.19
N GLU A 138 27.75 -1.05 27.32
CA GLU A 138 26.30 -1.18 27.47
C GLU A 138 25.59 -0.08 26.65
N ASN A 139 24.42 -0.41 26.11
CA ASN A 139 23.53 0.53 25.41
C ASN A 139 24.22 1.33 24.28
N LEU A 140 24.97 0.65 23.40
CA LEU A 140 25.57 1.31 22.24
C LEU A 140 24.50 1.58 21.17
N ALA A 141 24.05 2.83 21.03
CA ALA A 141 22.92 3.17 20.17
C ALA A 141 23.17 4.41 19.31
N ILE A 142 22.73 4.37 18.05
CA ILE A 142 22.75 5.50 17.12
C ILE A 142 21.31 5.80 16.69
N VAL A 143 20.92 7.07 16.79
CA VAL A 143 19.67 7.56 16.22
C VAL A 143 19.99 8.67 15.20
N VAL A 144 19.67 8.42 13.95
CA VAL A 144 19.85 9.36 12.84
C VAL A 144 18.55 10.14 12.63
N THR A 145 18.63 11.46 12.45
CA THR A 145 17.45 12.26 12.10
C THR A 145 17.30 12.32 10.58
N GLY A 146 16.33 11.55 10.08
CA GLY A 146 15.83 11.57 8.71
C GLY A 146 14.87 12.73 8.47
N SER A 147 13.91 12.54 7.56
CA SER A 147 12.81 13.47 7.27
C SER A 147 11.74 12.78 6.43
N GLU A 148 10.47 13.15 6.60
CA GLU A 148 9.41 12.74 5.67
C GLU A 148 9.62 13.29 4.25
N THR A 149 10.34 14.40 4.08
CA THR A 149 10.79 14.89 2.76
C THR A 149 11.66 13.84 2.03
N GLY A 150 12.39 13.00 2.76
CA GLY A 150 13.14 11.86 2.21
C GLY A 150 12.30 10.63 1.87
N LYS A 151 11.01 10.62 2.23
CA LYS A 151 10.07 9.52 1.96
C LYS A 151 9.05 9.88 0.89
N PHE A 152 8.44 11.07 1.00
CA PHE A 152 7.41 11.54 0.07
C PHE A 152 7.95 12.46 -1.03
N GLY A 153 9.13 13.07 -0.80
CA GLY A 153 9.62 14.17 -1.63
C GLY A 153 8.96 15.50 -1.27
N GLN A 154 9.61 16.61 -1.65
CA GLN A 154 9.09 17.96 -1.52
C GLN A 154 9.63 18.80 -2.68
N ALA A 155 8.72 19.43 -3.43
CA ALA A 155 9.11 20.32 -4.51
C ALA A 155 10.02 21.42 -3.98
N GLY A 156 11.11 21.71 -4.69
CA GLY A 156 12.08 22.73 -4.28
C GLY A 156 13.18 22.29 -3.32
N HIS A 157 13.20 21.01 -2.88
CA HIS A 157 14.18 20.51 -1.88
C HIS A 157 14.84 19.19 -2.31
N ALA A 158 15.18 19.04 -3.60
CA ALA A 158 15.71 17.79 -4.14
C ALA A 158 17.03 17.36 -3.45
N GLU A 159 17.90 18.30 -3.13
CA GLU A 159 19.18 18.09 -2.43
C GLU A 159 18.99 17.59 -0.99
N TYR A 160 17.97 18.09 -0.30
CA TYR A 160 17.66 17.67 1.06
C TYR A 160 16.93 16.33 1.07
N ALA A 161 15.90 16.17 0.23
CA ALA A 161 15.09 14.95 0.10
C ALA A 161 15.96 13.73 -0.21
N SER A 162 16.77 13.83 -1.28
CA SER A 162 17.68 12.76 -1.69
C SER A 162 18.72 12.44 -0.62
N GLY A 163 19.26 13.45 0.06
CA GLY A 163 20.17 13.26 1.19
C GLY A 163 19.52 12.51 2.36
N LYS A 164 18.36 12.97 2.84
CA LYS A 164 17.65 12.33 3.96
C LYS A 164 17.21 10.90 3.62
N ALA A 165 16.75 10.66 2.39
CA ALA A 165 16.47 9.32 1.87
C ALA A 165 17.71 8.41 1.95
N GLY A 166 18.86 8.90 1.48
CA GLY A 166 20.14 8.18 1.53
C GLY A 166 20.59 7.83 2.95
N LEU A 167 20.31 8.68 3.94
CA LEU A 167 20.59 8.38 5.34
C LEU A 167 19.63 7.32 5.90
N GLN A 168 18.33 7.55 5.80
CA GLN A 168 17.33 6.73 6.50
C GLN A 168 17.05 5.39 5.83
N TYR A 169 17.18 5.29 4.49
CA TYR A 169 16.94 4.08 3.72
C TYR A 169 18.21 3.47 3.11
N GLY A 170 19.35 4.15 3.19
CA GLY A 170 20.65 3.62 2.75
C GLY A 170 21.62 3.35 3.90
N LEU A 171 22.07 4.42 4.59
CA LEU A 171 23.08 4.35 5.65
C LEU A 171 22.61 3.49 6.83
N VAL A 172 21.43 3.79 7.39
CA VAL A 172 20.89 3.08 8.56
C VAL A 172 20.75 1.57 8.35
N PRO A 173 20.09 1.06 7.28
CA PRO A 173 19.98 -0.38 7.07
C PRO A 173 21.29 -1.07 6.72
N THR A 174 22.31 -0.33 6.25
CA THR A 174 23.65 -0.86 6.01
C THR A 174 24.43 -1.00 7.31
N VAL A 175 24.57 0.11 8.05
CA VAL A 175 25.36 0.17 9.29
C VAL A 175 24.80 -0.79 10.35
N LYS A 176 23.49 -1.07 10.38
CA LYS A 176 22.92 -2.05 11.34
C LYS A 176 23.55 -3.43 11.23
N ASN A 177 23.95 -3.84 10.03
CA ASN A 177 24.55 -5.16 9.78
C ASN A 177 26.04 -5.18 10.15
N GLU A 178 26.67 -4.01 10.19
CA GLU A 178 28.09 -3.82 10.49
C GLU A 178 28.33 -3.61 11.99
N ILE A 179 27.51 -2.77 12.63
CA ILE A 179 27.70 -2.34 14.02
C ILE A 179 27.68 -3.49 15.03
N VAL A 180 26.92 -4.55 14.74
CA VAL A 180 26.85 -5.75 15.60
C VAL A 180 28.15 -6.56 15.63
N ARG A 181 29.04 -6.38 14.65
CA ARG A 181 30.39 -6.98 14.65
C ARG A 181 31.33 -6.28 15.62
N LEU A 182 31.01 -5.05 16.00
CA LEU A 182 31.76 -4.24 16.97
C LEU A 182 31.21 -4.42 18.38
N ASN A 183 29.89 -4.58 18.53
CA ASN A 183 29.22 -4.79 19.81
C ASN A 183 27.91 -5.56 19.60
N SER A 184 27.77 -6.70 20.28
CA SER A 184 26.68 -7.68 20.07
C SER A 184 25.26 -7.13 20.31
N LYS A 185 25.13 -6.02 21.05
CA LYS A 185 23.85 -5.37 21.39
C LYS A 185 23.66 -4.02 20.72
N ALA A 186 24.58 -3.61 19.84
CA ALA A 186 24.55 -2.29 19.25
C ALA A 186 23.44 -2.13 18.20
N ARG A 187 22.86 -0.93 18.15
CA ARG A 187 21.69 -0.63 17.31
C ARG A 187 21.84 0.71 16.62
N ILE A 188 21.27 0.80 15.43
CA ILE A 188 21.11 2.07 14.72
C ILE A 188 19.69 2.15 14.16
N ASN A 189 19.02 3.27 14.38
CA ASN A 189 17.70 3.55 13.83
C ASN A 189 17.64 5.00 13.33
N ALA A 190 16.57 5.35 12.64
CA ALA A 190 16.22 6.71 12.27
C ALA A 190 14.87 7.12 12.83
N VAL A 191 14.71 8.42 13.07
CA VAL A 191 13.40 9.09 13.15
C VAL A 191 13.22 9.93 11.89
N ALA A 192 12.02 9.96 11.32
CA ALA A 192 11.66 10.80 10.18
C ALA A 192 10.58 11.79 10.64
N PRO A 193 10.96 13.00 11.04
CA PRO A 193 9.98 14.02 11.40
C PRO A 193 9.24 14.54 10.16
N GLY A 194 7.95 14.85 10.34
CA GLY A 194 7.20 15.71 9.41
C GLY A 194 7.52 17.18 9.65
N TRP A 195 6.52 18.05 9.51
CA TRP A 195 6.66 19.44 9.94
C TRP A 195 6.85 19.51 11.46
N VAL A 196 7.90 20.19 11.91
CA VAL A 196 8.22 20.38 13.34
C VAL A 196 8.37 21.85 13.65
N ASN A 197 7.58 22.36 14.58
CA ASN A 197 7.61 23.77 15.00
C ASN A 197 9.00 24.17 15.55
N THR A 198 9.85 24.72 14.68
CA THR A 198 11.24 25.09 14.97
C THR A 198 11.58 26.39 14.25
N GLU A 199 12.61 27.09 14.72
CA GLU A 199 13.15 28.28 14.06
C GLU A 199 13.53 28.05 12.58
N LEU A 200 13.80 26.79 12.19
CA LEU A 200 14.14 26.43 10.80
C LEU A 200 12.99 26.75 9.83
N ILE A 201 11.74 26.65 10.29
CA ILE A 201 10.54 26.93 9.48
C ILE A 201 10.32 28.44 9.28
N GLY A 202 10.88 29.29 10.15
CA GLY A 202 10.70 30.74 10.07
C GLY A 202 9.22 31.16 10.07
N ASP A 203 8.89 32.16 9.25
CA ASP A 203 7.52 32.70 9.11
C ASP A 203 6.65 31.92 8.10
N ARG A 204 7.15 30.81 7.52
CA ARG A 204 6.48 30.05 6.44
C ARG A 204 5.11 29.50 6.84
N LEU A 205 4.86 29.33 8.13
CA LEU A 205 3.57 28.86 8.66
C LEU A 205 2.83 29.96 9.43
N ALA A 206 3.20 31.23 9.24
CA ALA A 206 2.54 32.36 9.87
C ALA A 206 1.17 32.65 9.24
N ASP A 207 0.98 32.34 7.95
CA ASP A 207 -0.34 32.33 7.32
C ASP A 207 -1.10 31.06 7.72
N PRO A 208 -2.28 31.17 8.37
CA PRO A 208 -3.12 30.02 8.67
C PRO A 208 -3.46 29.13 7.46
N LYS A 209 -3.53 29.71 6.25
CA LYS A 209 -3.78 28.94 5.02
C LYS A 209 -2.58 28.10 4.60
N GLU A 210 -1.37 28.66 4.69
CA GLU A 210 -0.14 27.92 4.40
C GLU A 210 0.11 26.85 5.47
N LEU A 211 -0.15 27.17 6.75
CA LEU A 211 -0.14 26.19 7.84
C LEU A 211 -1.09 25.02 7.55
N TYR A 212 -2.31 25.32 7.11
CA TYR A 212 -3.27 24.30 6.75
C TYR A 212 -2.79 23.46 5.56
N LEU A 213 -2.44 24.09 4.43
CA LEU A 213 -2.08 23.40 3.18
C LEU A 213 -0.84 22.53 3.34
N GLU A 214 0.22 23.06 3.94
CA GLU A 214 1.52 22.40 4.00
C GLU A 214 1.55 21.36 5.12
N THR A 215 0.80 21.56 6.22
CA THR A 215 0.99 20.77 7.44
C THR A 215 -0.26 20.07 7.97
N GLN A 216 -1.44 20.68 7.95
CA GLN A 216 -2.61 20.09 8.63
C GLN A 216 -3.49 19.25 7.68
N ALA A 217 -3.55 19.63 6.40
CA ALA A 217 -4.39 18.99 5.39
C ALA A 217 -3.96 17.55 5.11
N THR A 218 -2.67 17.26 5.24
CA THR A 218 -2.05 15.97 4.90
C THR A 218 -1.71 15.13 6.12
N VAL A 219 -1.93 15.64 7.34
CA VAL A 219 -1.54 14.99 8.60
C VAL A 219 -2.79 14.52 9.36
N ALA A 220 -2.87 13.22 9.64
CA ALA A 220 -4.01 12.62 10.33
C ALA A 220 -4.33 13.28 11.68
N LEU A 221 -3.31 13.68 12.45
CA LEU A 221 -3.48 14.38 13.74
C LEU A 221 -3.84 15.87 13.63
N LYS A 222 -3.94 16.46 12.43
CA LYS A 222 -4.32 17.87 12.17
C LYS A 222 -3.43 18.90 12.87
N LYS A 223 -2.19 18.54 13.22
CA LYS A 223 -1.27 19.40 13.96
C LYS A 223 0.17 19.17 13.55
N ILE A 224 0.96 20.22 13.65
CA ILE A 224 2.42 20.17 13.52
C ILE A 224 3.04 19.47 14.74
N ALA A 225 4.11 18.71 14.53
CA ALA A 225 4.88 18.13 15.61
C ALA A 225 5.63 19.22 16.41
N GLN A 226 5.82 18.98 17.70
CA GLN A 226 6.71 19.79 18.52
C GLN A 226 8.09 19.13 18.61
N PRO A 227 9.18 19.88 18.82
CA PRO A 227 10.53 19.31 18.96
C PRO A 227 10.62 18.20 20.02
N GLN A 228 9.80 18.29 21.07
CA GLN A 228 9.72 17.29 22.15
C GLN A 228 9.13 15.95 21.68
N ASP A 229 8.26 15.96 20.66
CA ASP A 229 7.70 14.72 20.09
C ASP A 229 8.82 13.90 19.44
N VAL A 230 9.72 14.57 18.71
CA VAL A 230 10.91 13.94 18.12
C VAL A 230 11.91 13.51 19.20
N ALA A 231 12.20 14.37 20.18
CA ALA A 231 13.16 14.08 21.24
C ALA A 231 12.79 12.82 22.05
N LYS A 232 11.51 12.65 22.40
CA LYS A 232 11.02 11.45 23.11
C LYS A 232 11.18 10.18 22.30
N ALA A 233 10.92 10.24 20.99
CA ALA A 233 11.13 9.10 20.10
C ALA A 233 12.62 8.75 19.96
N VAL A 234 13.51 9.74 19.90
CA VAL A 234 14.96 9.55 19.93
C VAL A 234 15.40 8.87 21.23
N ALA A 235 14.91 9.32 22.39
CA ALA A 235 15.23 8.71 23.68
C ALA A 235 14.72 7.25 23.77
N PHE A 236 13.52 6.96 23.26
CA PHE A 236 12.98 5.60 23.16
C PHE A 236 13.88 4.69 22.31
N LEU A 237 14.27 5.13 21.10
CA LEU A 237 15.13 4.35 20.21
C LEU A 237 16.56 4.19 20.74
N ALA A 238 17.06 5.17 21.48
CA ALA A 238 18.37 5.10 22.13
C ALA A 238 18.41 4.08 23.28
N SER A 239 17.28 3.80 23.93
CA SER A 239 17.19 2.87 25.06
C SER A 239 17.19 1.39 24.63
N HIS A 240 18.17 0.61 25.10
CA HIS A 240 18.20 -0.84 24.93
C HIS A 240 17.09 -1.52 25.73
N GLN A 241 16.73 -0.98 26.90
CA GLN A 241 15.65 -1.52 27.71
C GLN A 241 14.28 -1.39 27.02
N ALA A 242 14.01 -0.25 26.37
CA ALA A 242 12.73 0.02 25.72
C ALA A 242 12.66 -0.49 24.28
N SER A 243 13.77 -0.48 23.54
CA SER A 243 13.80 -0.79 22.10
C SER A 243 14.94 -1.73 21.68
N GLY A 244 15.44 -2.57 22.59
CA GLY A 244 16.61 -3.46 22.37
C GLY A 244 16.51 -4.41 21.17
N HIS A 245 15.30 -4.66 20.65
CA HIS A 245 15.06 -5.45 19.44
C HIS A 245 14.77 -4.62 18.17
N MET A 246 14.92 -3.30 18.21
CA MET A 246 14.74 -2.40 17.06
C MET A 246 16.10 -1.95 16.53
N SER A 247 16.42 -2.35 15.30
CA SER A 247 17.60 -1.88 14.56
C SER A 247 17.28 -1.84 13.06
N GLY A 248 17.77 -0.83 12.36
CA GLY A 248 17.49 -0.60 10.95
C GLY A 248 16.13 0.00 10.66
N GLN A 249 15.42 0.52 11.66
CA GLN A 249 14.08 1.07 11.48
C GLN A 249 14.16 2.58 11.19
N CYS A 250 13.22 3.08 10.39
CA CYS A 250 12.94 4.50 10.26
C CYS A 250 11.53 4.76 10.79
N LEU A 251 11.43 5.45 11.93
CA LEU A 251 10.16 5.73 12.60
C LEU A 251 9.65 7.12 12.22
N SER A 252 8.48 7.18 11.57
CA SER A 252 7.81 8.45 11.25
C SER A 252 7.30 9.16 12.52
N ILE A 253 7.70 10.42 12.69
CA ILE A 253 7.27 11.32 13.76
C ILE A 253 6.61 12.55 13.11
N ASP A 254 5.49 12.30 12.45
CA ASP A 254 4.88 13.22 11.49
C ASP A 254 3.37 13.44 11.72
N GLY A 255 2.80 12.80 12.74
CA GLY A 255 1.36 12.87 13.02
C GLY A 255 0.48 12.10 12.05
N GLY A 256 1.04 11.14 11.30
CA GLY A 256 0.33 10.37 10.29
C GLY A 256 0.23 11.14 8.98
N MET A 257 1.35 11.69 8.51
CA MET A 257 1.41 12.42 7.24
C MET A 257 1.17 11.45 6.06
N GLU A 258 0.29 11.84 5.14
CA GLU A 258 -0.01 11.14 3.90
C GLU A 258 0.27 12.02 2.68
N GLY A 259 0.57 11.42 1.54
CA GLY A 259 0.78 12.15 0.27
C GLY A 259 -0.49 12.73 -0.36
N ARG A 260 -1.63 12.69 0.35
CA ARG A 260 -2.93 13.19 -0.12
C ARG A 260 -3.59 14.06 0.96
N ILE A 261 -4.49 14.94 0.54
CA ILE A 261 -5.33 15.71 1.47
C ILE A 261 -6.29 14.74 2.18
N VAL A 262 -6.23 14.70 3.50
CA VAL A 262 -7.06 13.85 4.37
C VAL A 262 -8.18 14.68 5.03
N TRP A 263 -8.00 16.01 5.15
CA TRP A 263 -8.96 16.91 5.79
C TRP A 263 -9.29 18.09 4.87
N ARG A 264 -10.56 18.50 4.82
CA ARG A 264 -10.98 19.78 4.22
C ARG A 264 -10.72 20.93 5.19
N GLU A 265 -10.63 22.15 4.68
CA GLU A 265 -10.25 23.35 5.47
C GLU A 265 -11.21 23.59 6.64
N ASN A 266 -12.50 23.32 6.44
CA ASN A 266 -13.53 23.43 7.48
C ASN A 266 -13.50 22.30 8.53
N GLU A 267 -12.73 21.24 8.32
CA GLU A 267 -12.58 20.10 9.24
C GLU A 267 -11.36 20.23 10.15
N VAL A 268 -10.50 21.22 9.90
CA VAL A 268 -9.35 21.54 10.74
C VAL A 268 -9.76 22.65 11.71
N PRO A 269 -9.56 22.48 13.04
CA PRO A 269 -9.88 23.52 14.01
C PRO A 269 -9.14 24.81 13.66
N GLN A 270 -9.86 25.90 13.42
CA GLN A 270 -9.24 27.22 13.29
C GLN A 270 -8.60 27.59 14.64
N ALA A 271 -7.33 28.00 14.63
CA ALA A 271 -6.66 28.48 15.83
C ALA A 271 -7.49 29.63 16.43
N MET A 272 -8.00 29.44 17.65
CA MET A 272 -8.83 30.43 18.35
C MET A 272 -8.05 31.74 18.51
N SER A 273 -8.52 32.80 17.89
CA SER A 273 -8.22 34.16 18.30
C SER A 273 -9.17 34.56 19.44
N ASP A 274 -8.57 34.93 20.58
CA ASP A 274 -9.13 35.68 21.71
C ASP A 274 -10.10 34.96 22.70
N PRO A 275 -9.80 34.87 24.02
CA PRO A 275 -10.57 34.09 24.99
C PRO A 275 -11.70 34.89 25.66
N SER A 276 -12.54 35.59 24.89
CA SER A 276 -13.65 36.37 25.45
C SER A 276 -14.99 36.21 24.72
N SER A 277 -15.53 35.00 24.67
CA SER A 277 -16.99 34.83 24.67
C SER A 277 -17.41 33.42 25.10
N THR A 278 -17.78 33.31 26.37
CA THR A 278 -18.48 32.16 26.92
C THR A 278 -19.92 32.15 26.41
N THR A 279 -20.27 31.21 25.54
CA THR A 279 -21.63 30.68 25.48
C THR A 279 -21.59 29.16 25.57
N ALA A 280 -22.03 28.67 26.72
CA ALA A 280 -22.21 27.26 26.99
C ALA A 280 -23.30 26.71 26.06
N SER A 281 -22.93 25.80 25.16
CA SER A 281 -23.88 24.86 24.57
C SER A 281 -23.50 23.46 25.02
N ASN A 282 -24.44 22.83 25.73
CA ASN A 282 -24.35 21.46 26.21
C ASN A 282 -24.20 20.53 25.00
N ASN A 283 -23.00 19.99 24.79
CA ASN A 283 -22.78 18.88 23.88
C ASN A 283 -22.79 17.58 24.69
N PRO A 284 -23.64 16.59 24.34
CA PRO A 284 -23.66 15.32 25.04
C PRO A 284 -22.34 14.60 24.80
N GLN A 285 -21.76 14.05 25.88
CA GLN A 285 -20.64 13.12 25.83
C GLN A 285 -20.93 12.02 24.81
N ARG A 286 -20.35 12.10 23.61
CA ARG A 286 -20.22 10.92 22.74
C ARG A 286 -19.05 10.12 23.27
N SER A 287 -19.41 9.21 24.17
CA SER A 287 -18.80 7.89 24.36
C SER A 287 -18.13 7.40 23.08
N ILE A 288 -16.99 6.71 23.24
CA ILE A 288 -16.38 5.79 22.27
C ILE A 288 -17.47 5.24 21.37
N ALA A 289 -17.40 5.49 20.06
CA ALA A 289 -18.38 4.99 19.13
C ALA A 289 -18.38 3.46 19.27
N GLN A 290 -19.42 2.94 19.94
CA GLN A 290 -19.94 1.62 19.65
C GLN A 290 -19.99 1.51 18.13
N GLN A 291 -19.45 0.41 17.59
CA GLN A 291 -19.67 0.00 16.21
C GLN A 291 -21.13 0.28 15.88
N ALA A 292 -21.36 1.30 15.04
CA ALA A 292 -22.70 1.70 14.67
C ALA A 292 -23.27 0.58 13.82
N THR A 293 -23.98 -0.34 14.46
CA THR A 293 -24.93 -1.20 13.77
C THR A 293 -26.01 -0.28 13.23
N MET A 294 -26.07 -0.17 11.91
CA MET A 294 -26.96 0.74 11.25
C MET A 294 -28.41 0.24 11.33
N GLY A 295 -29.33 1.16 11.59
CA GLY A 295 -30.76 0.88 11.73
C GLY A 295 -31.32 0.15 10.51
N SER A 296 -31.83 -1.06 10.76
CA SER A 296 -32.48 -1.94 9.80
C SER A 296 -33.87 -1.40 9.45
N LYS A 297 -34.08 -1.02 8.17
CA LYS A 297 -35.17 -1.63 7.38
C LYS A 297 -35.22 -1.30 5.87
N ASP A 298 -34.57 -0.26 5.35
CA ASP A 298 -34.67 0.06 3.90
C ASP A 298 -33.36 0.57 3.25
N ARG A 299 -32.20 0.00 3.61
CA ARG A 299 -30.92 0.39 2.97
C ARG A 299 -30.55 -0.57 1.83
N LYS A 300 -30.12 -0.01 0.69
CA LYS A 300 -29.52 -0.78 -0.42
C LYS A 300 -28.35 -1.60 0.12
N LYS A 301 -28.24 -2.86 -0.32
CA LYS A 301 -27.15 -3.77 0.06
C LYS A 301 -26.15 -3.91 -1.06
N ILE A 302 -24.91 -4.27 -0.71
CA ILE A 302 -23.86 -4.65 -1.66
C ILE A 302 -23.95 -6.15 -1.93
N TYR A 303 -24.11 -6.52 -3.19
CA TYR A 303 -24.12 -7.90 -3.64
C TYR A 303 -22.67 -8.35 -3.89
N LEU A 304 -22.18 -9.30 -3.10
CA LEU A 304 -20.84 -9.84 -3.22
C LEU A 304 -20.86 -10.97 -4.26
N ALA A 305 -20.20 -10.74 -5.41
CA ALA A 305 -20.12 -11.68 -6.52
C ALA A 305 -18.68 -12.19 -6.65
N PHE A 306 -18.29 -13.12 -5.78
CA PHE A 306 -16.92 -13.64 -5.78
C PHE A 306 -16.82 -14.90 -6.65
N SER A 307 -15.77 -14.95 -7.47
CA SER A 307 -15.49 -16.10 -8.33
C SER A 307 -14.09 -16.64 -8.14
N VAL A 308 -13.92 -17.88 -8.59
CA VAL A 308 -12.62 -18.54 -8.72
C VAL A 308 -12.44 -19.00 -10.15
N ASP A 309 -11.38 -18.54 -10.79
CA ASP A 309 -11.03 -18.93 -12.14
C ASP A 309 -9.96 -20.03 -12.04
N PHE A 310 -10.33 -21.27 -12.39
CA PHE A 310 -9.48 -22.46 -12.19
C PHE A 310 -8.56 -22.71 -13.39
N ASP A 311 -7.68 -21.75 -13.65
CA ASP A 311 -6.83 -21.72 -14.84
C ASP A 311 -5.86 -22.90 -14.89
N ALA A 312 -5.10 -23.10 -13.81
CA ALA A 312 -4.13 -24.19 -13.69
C ALA A 312 -3.22 -24.28 -14.93
N VAL A 313 -3.01 -25.49 -15.46
CA VAL A 313 -2.18 -25.71 -16.65
C VAL A 313 -2.74 -24.99 -17.88
N SER A 314 -4.06 -24.81 -17.98
CA SER A 314 -4.67 -24.18 -19.15
C SER A 314 -4.25 -22.72 -19.31
N GLY A 315 -4.08 -21.99 -18.19
CA GLY A 315 -3.58 -20.62 -18.20
C GLY A 315 -2.22 -20.47 -18.90
N TRP A 316 -1.35 -21.49 -18.82
CA TRP A 316 -0.04 -21.53 -19.49
C TRP A 316 -0.11 -21.99 -20.96
N LEU A 317 -1.19 -22.68 -21.36
CA LEU A 317 -1.40 -23.17 -22.72
C LEU A 317 -2.05 -22.14 -23.64
N GLY A 318 -2.92 -21.28 -23.09
CA GLY A 318 -3.62 -20.23 -23.82
C GLY A 318 -3.01 -18.86 -23.60
N THR A 319 -3.32 -18.23 -22.47
CA THR A 319 -2.90 -16.85 -22.15
C THR A 319 -1.39 -16.70 -21.98
N GLY A 320 -0.79 -17.50 -21.10
CA GLY A 320 0.65 -17.50 -20.83
C GLY A 320 1.46 -18.26 -21.87
N LYS A 321 0.89 -18.57 -23.04
CA LYS A 321 1.53 -19.38 -24.07
C LYS A 321 2.78 -18.69 -24.60
N HIS A 322 3.92 -19.35 -24.40
CA HIS A 322 5.20 -18.92 -24.95
C HIS A 322 6.01 -20.13 -25.42
N PRO A 323 6.78 -20.02 -26.53
CA PRO A 323 7.62 -21.13 -27.03
C PRO A 323 8.66 -21.63 -26.03
N ASP A 324 9.09 -20.79 -25.09
CA ASP A 324 10.09 -21.14 -24.07
C ASP A 324 9.50 -21.65 -22.75
N ASN A 325 8.18 -21.78 -22.65
CA ASN A 325 7.53 -22.37 -21.48
C ASN A 325 8.08 -23.78 -21.25
N ASN A 326 8.47 -24.06 -20.00
CA ASN A 326 9.12 -25.30 -19.61
C ASN A 326 8.35 -25.98 -18.46
N THR A 327 8.84 -27.14 -18.03
CA THR A 327 8.19 -27.93 -16.97
C THR A 327 7.99 -27.14 -15.66
N SER A 328 8.88 -26.19 -15.34
CA SER A 328 8.72 -25.33 -14.16
C SER A 328 7.46 -24.48 -14.26
N ASP A 329 7.18 -23.91 -15.43
CA ASP A 329 6.01 -23.05 -15.66
C ASP A 329 4.72 -23.86 -15.53
N TYR A 330 4.65 -25.01 -16.22
CA TYR A 330 3.50 -25.90 -16.13
C TYR A 330 3.29 -26.45 -14.71
N SER A 331 4.36 -26.63 -13.94
CA SER A 331 4.26 -27.10 -12.55
C SER A 331 3.47 -26.15 -11.64
N ALA A 332 3.45 -24.84 -11.94
CA ALA A 332 2.61 -23.88 -11.23
C ALA A 332 1.12 -24.19 -11.41
N GLY A 333 0.71 -24.64 -12.60
CA GLY A 333 -0.66 -25.11 -12.85
C GLY A 333 -1.03 -26.35 -12.03
N TYR A 334 -0.07 -27.24 -11.72
CA TYR A 334 -0.31 -28.37 -10.81
C TYR A 334 -0.41 -27.91 -9.34
N LEU A 335 0.31 -26.86 -8.93
CA LEU A 335 0.15 -26.24 -7.61
C LEU A 335 -1.27 -25.70 -7.45
N SER A 336 -1.83 -25.05 -8.47
CA SER A 336 -3.21 -24.57 -8.49
C SER A 336 -4.21 -25.66 -8.13
N ALA A 337 -4.15 -26.79 -8.84
CA ALA A 337 -5.04 -27.92 -8.61
C ALA A 337 -4.77 -28.60 -7.26
N HIS A 338 -3.55 -29.05 -7.00
CA HIS A 338 -3.27 -29.91 -5.85
C HIS A 338 -3.19 -29.16 -4.52
N THR A 339 -2.92 -27.85 -4.54
CA THR A 339 -2.75 -27.04 -3.34
C THR A 339 -3.76 -25.89 -3.26
N GLY A 340 -3.92 -25.15 -4.35
CA GLY A 340 -4.78 -23.95 -4.39
C GLY A 340 -6.25 -24.27 -4.19
N VAL A 341 -6.82 -25.16 -5.01
CA VAL A 341 -8.24 -25.55 -4.93
C VAL A 341 -8.60 -26.06 -3.52
N PRO A 342 -7.88 -27.03 -2.92
CA PRO A 342 -8.17 -27.47 -1.55
C PRO A 342 -8.07 -26.36 -0.49
N ARG A 343 -7.16 -25.40 -0.65
CA ARG A 343 -7.00 -24.27 0.29
C ARG A 343 -8.22 -23.35 0.23
N LEU A 344 -8.61 -22.91 -0.97
CA LEU A 344 -9.76 -22.05 -1.18
C LEU A 344 -11.05 -22.72 -0.69
N LEU A 345 -11.29 -23.97 -1.06
CA LEU A 345 -12.45 -24.73 -0.58
C LEU A 345 -12.52 -24.80 0.94
N ARG A 346 -11.40 -24.99 1.64
CA ARG A 346 -11.36 -24.97 3.11
C ARG A 346 -11.69 -23.60 3.70
N VAL A 347 -11.18 -22.51 3.12
CA VAL A 347 -11.48 -21.14 3.55
C VAL A 347 -12.97 -20.85 3.37
N PHE A 348 -13.52 -21.11 2.18
CA PHE A 348 -14.94 -20.88 1.90
C PHE A 348 -15.86 -21.73 2.79
N LYS A 349 -15.50 -22.99 3.04
CA LYS A 349 -16.24 -23.88 3.95
C LYS A 349 -16.23 -23.35 5.38
N ARG A 350 -15.07 -22.89 5.88
CA ARG A 350 -14.92 -22.30 7.22
C ARG A 350 -15.77 -21.04 7.37
N LEU A 351 -15.83 -20.22 6.32
CA LEU A 351 -16.62 -19.00 6.30
C LEU A 351 -18.12 -19.24 6.04
N GLY A 352 -18.50 -20.45 5.60
CA GLY A 352 -19.88 -20.81 5.31
C GLY A 352 -20.42 -20.20 4.01
N ILE A 353 -19.54 -19.97 3.03
CA ILE A 353 -19.87 -19.29 1.76
C ILE A 353 -19.64 -20.17 0.53
N SER A 354 -19.33 -21.47 0.69
CA SER A 354 -19.00 -22.37 -0.44
C SER A 354 -20.02 -22.37 -1.57
N ASN A 355 -21.32 -22.41 -1.23
CA ASN A 355 -22.41 -22.39 -2.21
C ASN A 355 -22.74 -20.99 -2.77
N LYS A 356 -21.96 -19.97 -2.39
CA LYS A 356 -22.07 -18.59 -2.85
C LYS A 356 -20.87 -18.16 -3.70
N ILE A 357 -19.99 -19.10 -4.03
CA ILE A 357 -18.85 -18.86 -4.92
C ILE A 357 -19.18 -19.40 -6.31
N THR A 358 -18.87 -18.62 -7.35
CA THR A 358 -18.91 -19.08 -8.75
C THR A 358 -17.51 -19.59 -9.14
N TRP A 359 -17.44 -20.75 -9.77
CA TRP A 359 -16.20 -21.32 -10.31
C TRP A 359 -16.24 -21.24 -11.84
N CYS A 360 -15.37 -20.44 -12.43
CA CYS A 360 -15.19 -20.37 -13.87
C CYS A 360 -14.12 -21.41 -14.27
N LEU A 361 -14.52 -22.41 -15.06
CA LEU A 361 -13.71 -23.59 -15.30
C LEU A 361 -13.31 -23.69 -16.78
N PRO A 362 -12.00 -23.71 -17.07
CA PRO A 362 -11.51 -24.13 -18.37
C PRO A 362 -11.79 -25.63 -18.59
N GLY A 363 -12.23 -26.00 -19.79
CA GLY A 363 -12.49 -27.40 -20.15
C GLY A 363 -11.27 -28.31 -19.95
N HIS A 364 -10.07 -27.81 -20.24
CA HIS A 364 -8.82 -28.52 -19.98
C HIS A 364 -8.61 -28.79 -18.49
N SER A 365 -8.89 -27.82 -17.61
CA SER A 365 -8.75 -27.99 -16.16
C SER A 365 -9.75 -29.03 -15.62
N ILE A 366 -10.98 -29.04 -16.15
CA ILE A 366 -12.00 -30.06 -15.83
C ILE A 366 -11.47 -31.46 -16.13
N GLU A 367 -10.95 -31.67 -17.35
CA GLU A 367 -10.51 -33.01 -17.80
C GLU A 367 -9.15 -33.42 -17.20
N THR A 368 -8.27 -32.47 -16.91
CA THR A 368 -6.94 -32.73 -16.35
C THR A 368 -6.98 -33.01 -14.85
N PHE A 369 -7.87 -32.34 -14.12
CA PHE A 369 -7.96 -32.43 -12.65
C PHE A 369 -9.35 -32.90 -12.20
N PRO A 370 -9.77 -34.14 -12.55
CA PRO A 370 -11.12 -34.61 -12.27
C PRO A 370 -11.43 -34.72 -10.77
N THR A 371 -10.41 -34.99 -9.94
CA THR A 371 -10.58 -35.07 -8.47
C THR A 371 -10.91 -33.69 -7.89
N GLN A 372 -10.11 -32.68 -8.22
CA GLN A 372 -10.32 -31.30 -7.78
C GLN A 372 -11.62 -30.74 -8.34
N THR A 373 -11.96 -31.08 -9.59
CA THR A 373 -13.24 -30.72 -10.20
C THR A 373 -14.40 -31.32 -9.42
N ALA A 374 -14.34 -32.60 -9.04
CA ALA A 374 -15.37 -33.22 -8.22
C ALA A 374 -15.51 -32.54 -6.84
N ASP A 375 -14.39 -32.14 -6.21
CA ASP A 375 -14.42 -31.38 -4.96
C ASP A 375 -15.08 -30.00 -5.13
N ILE A 376 -14.84 -29.33 -6.27
CA ILE A 376 -15.49 -28.06 -6.63
C ILE A 376 -17.00 -28.28 -6.81
N VAL A 377 -17.43 -29.31 -7.54
CA VAL A 377 -18.86 -29.64 -7.69
C VAL A 377 -19.50 -29.93 -6.33
N ALA A 378 -18.82 -30.71 -5.48
CA ALA A 378 -19.30 -31.05 -4.14
C ALA A 378 -19.39 -29.84 -3.19
N SER A 379 -18.73 -28.72 -3.52
CA SER A 379 -18.83 -27.47 -2.74
C SER A 379 -20.20 -26.79 -2.86
N GLY A 380 -20.98 -27.14 -3.90
CA GLY A 380 -22.28 -26.55 -4.20
C GLY A 380 -22.21 -25.14 -4.79
N GLY A 381 -21.02 -24.65 -5.15
CA GLY A 381 -20.85 -23.40 -5.89
C GLY A 381 -21.38 -23.48 -7.32
N GLU A 382 -21.64 -22.32 -7.92
CA GLU A 382 -22.04 -22.24 -9.33
C GLU A 382 -20.86 -22.62 -10.24
N LEU A 383 -21.11 -23.32 -11.35
CA LEU A 383 -20.08 -23.56 -12.38
C LEU A 383 -20.38 -22.73 -13.64
N ALA A 384 -19.35 -22.08 -14.16
CA ALA A 384 -19.38 -21.26 -15.37
C ALA A 384 -18.25 -21.66 -16.33
N ILE A 385 -18.41 -21.32 -17.61
CA ILE A 385 -17.42 -21.63 -18.65
C ILE A 385 -16.28 -20.61 -18.63
N HIS A 386 -15.05 -21.08 -18.82
CA HIS A 386 -13.86 -20.24 -18.94
C HIS A 386 -12.92 -20.66 -20.08
N GLY A 387 -13.48 -20.86 -21.28
CA GLY A 387 -12.75 -21.43 -22.43
C GLY A 387 -12.38 -22.90 -22.22
N TYR A 388 -11.60 -23.47 -23.13
CA TYR A 388 -11.10 -24.84 -23.00
C TYR A 388 -9.68 -24.86 -22.45
N ALA A 389 -8.72 -24.32 -23.19
CA ALA A 389 -7.30 -24.22 -22.83
C ALA A 389 -6.91 -22.77 -22.50
N HIS A 390 -7.87 -21.99 -21.99
CA HIS A 390 -7.70 -20.57 -21.63
C HIS A 390 -7.25 -19.69 -22.82
N GLU A 391 -7.77 -19.99 -24.01
CA GLU A 391 -7.50 -19.26 -25.25
C GLU A 391 -8.26 -17.92 -25.36
N SER A 392 -7.61 -16.94 -26.00
CA SER A 392 -8.20 -15.65 -26.34
C SER A 392 -9.07 -15.72 -27.60
N ALA A 393 -10.13 -14.92 -27.66
CA ALA A 393 -10.94 -14.75 -28.87
C ALA A 393 -10.13 -14.28 -30.09
N SER A 394 -9.01 -13.56 -29.88
CA SER A 394 -8.09 -13.14 -30.95
C SER A 394 -7.24 -14.27 -31.52
N GLN A 395 -7.05 -15.36 -30.76
CA GLN A 395 -6.28 -16.53 -31.17
C GLN A 395 -7.12 -17.54 -31.97
N MET A 396 -8.44 -17.37 -31.99
CA MET A 396 -9.39 -18.31 -32.56
C MET A 396 -10.08 -17.78 -33.81
N THR A 397 -10.34 -18.69 -34.75
CA THR A 397 -11.37 -18.46 -35.78
C THR A 397 -12.76 -18.55 -35.16
N ALA A 398 -13.77 -18.00 -35.85
CA ALA A 398 -15.16 -18.11 -35.41
C ALA A 398 -15.67 -19.56 -35.30
N GLU A 399 -15.08 -20.50 -36.06
CA GLU A 399 -15.41 -21.92 -35.96
C GLU A 399 -14.80 -22.55 -34.70
N GLN A 400 -13.51 -22.30 -34.45
CA GLN A 400 -12.83 -22.77 -33.24
C GLN A 400 -13.53 -22.28 -31.97
N GLU A 401 -13.95 -21.01 -31.96
CA GLU A 401 -14.68 -20.43 -30.83
C GLU A 401 -16.02 -21.14 -30.57
N ARG A 402 -16.76 -21.53 -31.62
CA ARG A 402 -17.99 -22.33 -31.49
C ARG A 402 -17.71 -23.73 -30.96
N ASP A 403 -16.68 -24.38 -31.47
CA ASP A 403 -16.32 -25.75 -31.08
C ASP A 403 -15.87 -25.81 -29.62
N VAL A 404 -15.03 -24.84 -29.21
CA VAL A 404 -14.60 -24.65 -27.83
C VAL A 404 -15.81 -24.47 -26.91
N LEU A 405 -16.72 -23.53 -27.24
CA LEU A 405 -17.89 -23.29 -26.40
C LEU A 405 -18.77 -24.53 -26.31
N ALA A 406 -19.03 -25.22 -27.43
CA ALA A 406 -19.84 -26.44 -27.45
C ALA A 406 -19.23 -27.56 -26.58
N LYS A 407 -17.90 -27.76 -26.65
CA LYS A 407 -17.20 -28.72 -25.80
C LYS A 407 -17.32 -28.34 -24.32
N CYS A 408 -17.14 -27.07 -23.97
CA CYS A 408 -17.24 -26.62 -22.58
C CYS A 408 -18.67 -26.72 -22.03
N VAL A 409 -19.69 -26.42 -22.84
CA VAL A 409 -21.10 -26.65 -22.48
C VAL A 409 -21.32 -28.13 -22.17
N SER A 410 -20.87 -29.02 -23.05
CA SER A 410 -21.02 -30.48 -22.86
C SER A 410 -20.33 -30.97 -21.58
N LEU A 411 -19.15 -30.43 -21.25
CA LEU A 411 -18.43 -30.78 -20.02
C LEU A 411 -19.20 -30.34 -18.77
N ILE A 412 -19.66 -29.09 -18.70
CA ILE A 412 -20.41 -28.58 -17.53
C ILE A 412 -21.77 -29.28 -17.39
N GLU A 413 -22.46 -29.55 -18.51
CA GLU A 413 -23.70 -30.35 -18.51
C GLU A 413 -23.44 -31.76 -17.95
N GLY A 414 -22.32 -32.39 -18.32
CA GLY A 414 -21.92 -33.69 -17.77
C GLY A 414 -21.65 -33.68 -16.26
N LEU A 415 -21.15 -32.57 -15.72
CA LEU A 415 -20.86 -32.42 -14.29
C LEU A 415 -22.11 -32.08 -13.45
N THR A 416 -23.03 -31.29 -14.00
CA THR A 416 -24.15 -30.69 -13.23
C THR A 416 -25.53 -31.23 -13.61
N GLY A 417 -25.65 -31.90 -14.76
CA GLY A 417 -26.93 -32.30 -15.36
C GLY A 417 -27.72 -31.15 -15.98
N GLY A 418 -27.20 -29.92 -15.96
CA GLY A 418 -27.86 -28.73 -16.48
C GLY A 418 -26.95 -27.88 -17.34
N LYS A 419 -27.56 -27.04 -18.19
CA LYS A 419 -26.80 -26.10 -19.02
C LYS A 419 -26.08 -25.06 -18.16
N PRO A 420 -24.79 -24.76 -18.43
CA PRO A 420 -24.16 -23.57 -17.88
C PRO A 420 -24.93 -22.34 -18.36
N VAL A 421 -25.03 -21.34 -17.48
CA VAL A 421 -25.68 -20.06 -17.80
C VAL A 421 -24.71 -18.89 -17.75
N GLY A 422 -23.47 -19.15 -17.31
CA GLY A 422 -22.45 -18.15 -17.07
C GLY A 422 -21.21 -18.38 -17.91
N TYR A 423 -20.60 -17.28 -18.34
CA TYR A 423 -19.37 -17.28 -19.12
C TYR A 423 -18.39 -16.22 -18.59
N ARG A 424 -17.10 -16.55 -18.66
CA ARG A 424 -15.96 -15.67 -18.40
C ARG A 424 -14.98 -15.84 -19.56
N ALA A 425 -14.67 -14.77 -20.29
CA ALA A 425 -13.64 -14.82 -21.31
C ALA A 425 -12.25 -14.96 -20.66
N PRO A 426 -11.40 -15.91 -21.11
CA PRO A 426 -10.00 -15.95 -20.74
C PRO A 426 -9.31 -14.59 -20.88
N LEU A 427 -8.68 -14.11 -19.82
CA LEU A 427 -8.00 -12.80 -19.75
C LEU A 427 -8.89 -11.60 -20.13
N TYR A 428 -10.20 -11.68 -19.85
CA TYR A 428 -11.20 -10.70 -20.27
C TYR A 428 -11.25 -10.44 -21.79
N GLN A 429 -10.66 -11.30 -22.62
CA GLN A 429 -10.60 -11.11 -24.07
C GLN A 429 -11.86 -11.62 -24.76
N LEU A 430 -12.96 -10.92 -24.48
CA LEU A 430 -14.26 -11.14 -25.11
C LEU A 430 -14.33 -10.41 -26.45
N SER A 431 -14.87 -11.06 -27.48
CA SER A 431 -15.16 -10.43 -28.77
C SER A 431 -16.66 -10.31 -29.01
N GLU A 432 -17.06 -9.48 -29.96
CA GLU A 432 -18.45 -9.32 -30.37
C GLU A 432 -19.04 -10.62 -30.96
N ARG A 433 -18.18 -11.45 -31.58
CA ARG A 433 -18.55 -12.80 -32.01
C ARG A 433 -18.89 -13.69 -30.83
N THR A 434 -18.09 -13.59 -29.75
CA THR A 434 -18.35 -14.29 -28.50
C THR A 434 -19.69 -13.86 -27.92
N ILE A 435 -19.95 -12.55 -27.84
CA ILE A 435 -21.22 -11.99 -27.35
C ILE A 435 -22.41 -12.54 -28.15
N ALA A 436 -22.35 -12.49 -29.49
CA ALA A 436 -23.41 -13.02 -30.35
C ALA A 436 -23.62 -14.54 -30.15
N LEU A 437 -22.53 -15.29 -29.95
CA LEU A 437 -22.59 -16.72 -29.70
C LEU A 437 -23.27 -17.03 -28.35
N LEU A 438 -22.88 -16.34 -27.27
CA LEU A 438 -23.49 -16.45 -25.95
C LEU A 438 -24.99 -16.11 -25.98
N GLN A 439 -25.35 -15.05 -26.71
CA GLN A 439 -26.75 -14.67 -26.93
C GLN A 439 -27.54 -15.74 -27.66
N SER A 440 -26.98 -16.32 -28.73
CA SER A 440 -27.63 -17.38 -29.52
C SER A 440 -27.90 -18.65 -28.71
N GLN A 441 -27.11 -18.90 -27.67
CA GLN A 441 -27.25 -20.04 -26.77
C GLN A 441 -28.00 -19.71 -25.47
N ASN A 442 -28.55 -18.49 -25.35
CA ASN A 442 -29.30 -18.00 -24.19
C ASN A 442 -28.52 -18.05 -22.87
N PHE A 443 -27.22 -17.72 -22.90
CA PHE A 443 -26.47 -17.48 -21.66
C PHE A 443 -27.14 -16.36 -20.86
N LEU A 444 -27.16 -16.52 -19.53
CA LEU A 444 -27.75 -15.57 -18.61
C LEU A 444 -26.80 -14.41 -18.36
N TRP A 445 -25.53 -14.72 -18.12
CA TRP A 445 -24.54 -13.72 -17.76
C TRP A 445 -23.18 -13.94 -18.41
N ASP A 446 -22.52 -12.83 -18.67
CA ASP A 446 -21.09 -12.69 -18.90
C ASP A 446 -20.52 -11.83 -17.77
N SER A 447 -19.20 -11.90 -17.58
CA SER A 447 -18.50 -11.01 -16.67
C SER A 447 -17.16 -10.61 -17.33
N SER A 448 -17.25 -10.30 -18.62
CA SER A 448 -16.19 -9.95 -19.56
C SER A 448 -15.53 -8.58 -19.37
N LEU A 449 -16.35 -7.60 -19.00
CA LEU A 449 -16.25 -6.23 -19.50
C LEU A 449 -16.37 -5.19 -18.39
N SER A 450 -15.67 -4.07 -18.55
CA SER A 450 -15.51 -3.05 -17.52
C SER A 450 -16.22 -1.72 -17.82
N HIS A 451 -17.36 -1.72 -18.53
CA HIS A 451 -18.08 -0.46 -18.84
C HIS A 451 -18.53 0.30 -17.59
N TYR A 452 -18.89 -0.44 -16.53
CA TYR A 452 -19.16 0.09 -15.21
C TYR A 452 -18.29 -0.64 -14.18
N GLU A 453 -18.10 -0.06 -13.00
CA GLU A 453 -17.32 -0.71 -11.94
C GLU A 453 -18.14 -1.72 -11.13
N SER A 454 -19.35 -1.32 -10.73
CA SER A 454 -20.11 -2.01 -9.68
C SER A 454 -21.59 -2.20 -10.03
N THR A 455 -22.01 -1.89 -11.25
CA THR A 455 -23.42 -1.95 -11.65
C THR A 455 -23.61 -2.90 -12.82
N PRO A 456 -24.39 -3.99 -12.68
CA PRO A 456 -24.70 -4.87 -13.79
C PRO A 456 -25.48 -4.16 -14.90
N TYR A 457 -25.35 -4.65 -16.12
CA TYR A 457 -25.99 -4.07 -17.30
C TYR A 457 -26.28 -5.11 -18.37
N PHE A 458 -27.24 -4.83 -19.24
CA PHE A 458 -27.47 -5.68 -20.42
C PHE A 458 -26.45 -5.36 -21.51
N LEU A 459 -25.81 -6.39 -22.07
CA LEU A 459 -24.95 -6.23 -23.24
C LEU A 459 -25.80 -5.89 -24.48
N PRO A 460 -25.25 -5.12 -25.44
CA PRO A 460 -25.90 -4.87 -26.72
C PRO A 460 -26.26 -6.15 -27.47
N LEU A 461 -27.34 -6.11 -28.22
CA LEU A 461 -27.77 -7.18 -29.11
C LEU A 461 -26.88 -7.20 -30.36
N ASN A 462 -26.13 -8.29 -30.55
CA ASN A 462 -25.23 -8.49 -31.69
C ASN A 462 -24.36 -7.25 -32.00
N PRO A 463 -23.49 -6.81 -31.06
CA PRO A 463 -22.64 -5.66 -31.30
C PRO A 463 -21.72 -5.90 -32.51
N SER A 464 -21.35 -4.83 -33.20
CA SER A 464 -20.33 -4.88 -34.24
C SER A 464 -18.98 -4.47 -33.66
N PRO A 465 -17.85 -5.04 -34.14
CA PRO A 465 -16.52 -4.63 -33.70
C PRO A 465 -16.28 -3.14 -33.93
N ILE A 466 -15.53 -2.51 -33.03
CA ILE A 466 -15.01 -1.17 -33.25
C ILE A 466 -14.02 -1.23 -34.42
N GLU A 467 -14.22 -0.37 -35.42
CA GLU A 467 -13.33 -0.30 -36.59
C GLU A 467 -11.92 0.11 -36.15
N GLN A 468 -10.92 -0.69 -36.55
CA GLN A 468 -9.52 -0.35 -36.29
C GLN A 468 -9.08 0.78 -37.21
N ILE A 469 -8.27 1.68 -36.67
CA ILE A 469 -7.72 2.80 -37.45
C ILE A 469 -6.60 2.27 -38.35
N ASP A 470 -6.75 2.48 -39.67
CA ASP A 470 -5.69 2.22 -40.64
C ASP A 470 -4.86 3.50 -40.89
N PHE A 471 -3.73 3.60 -40.18
CA PHE A 471 -2.76 4.70 -40.30
C PHE A 471 -1.85 4.62 -41.54
N SER A 472 -2.19 3.82 -42.56
CA SER A 472 -1.40 3.76 -43.79
C SER A 472 -1.27 5.17 -44.42
N PRO A 473 -0.09 5.53 -44.98
CA PRO A 473 0.11 6.86 -45.57
C PRO A 473 -0.85 7.21 -46.71
N SER A 474 -1.49 6.20 -47.31
CA SER A 474 -2.52 6.34 -48.34
C SER A 474 -3.88 6.79 -47.82
N ASN A 475 -4.14 6.67 -46.51
CA ASN A 475 -5.42 7.05 -45.92
C ASN A 475 -5.42 8.49 -45.42
N ARG A 476 -6.57 9.14 -45.57
CA ARG A 476 -6.82 10.48 -45.03
C ARG A 476 -7.27 10.36 -43.59
N ALA A 477 -6.81 11.25 -42.71
CA ALA A 477 -7.22 11.24 -41.30
C ALA A 477 -8.74 11.33 -41.07
N GLU A 478 -9.48 11.87 -42.04
CA GLU A 478 -10.95 11.88 -42.07
C GLU A 478 -11.58 10.48 -41.90
N THR A 479 -10.87 9.40 -42.24
CA THR A 479 -11.37 8.03 -42.10
C THR A 479 -11.40 7.55 -40.65
N TRP A 480 -10.80 8.26 -39.68
CA TRP A 480 -10.84 7.88 -38.26
C TRP A 480 -11.15 9.04 -37.30
N MET A 481 -11.22 10.28 -37.77
CA MET A 481 -11.62 11.44 -36.95
C MET A 481 -13.15 11.52 -36.76
N HIS A 482 -13.75 10.42 -36.30
CA HIS A 482 -15.17 10.33 -35.95
C HIS A 482 -15.31 9.62 -34.59
N PRO A 483 -16.36 9.92 -33.80
CA PRO A 483 -16.54 9.29 -32.49
C PRO A 483 -16.85 7.80 -32.62
N SER A 484 -16.46 7.01 -31.62
CA SER A 484 -16.89 5.62 -31.51
C SER A 484 -18.41 5.53 -31.28
N PRO A 485 -19.06 4.42 -31.67
CA PRO A 485 -20.45 4.17 -31.33
C PRO A 485 -20.66 4.22 -29.81
N ASP A 486 -21.75 4.86 -29.37
CA ASP A 486 -22.15 4.81 -27.96
C ASP A 486 -22.73 3.43 -27.64
N PHE A 487 -21.91 2.58 -27.01
CA PHE A 487 -22.25 1.21 -26.66
C PHE A 487 -23.49 1.11 -25.75
N ALA A 488 -23.76 2.12 -24.92
CA ALA A 488 -24.92 2.16 -24.03
C ALA A 488 -26.24 2.48 -24.76
N SER A 489 -26.14 3.09 -25.95
CA SER A 489 -27.29 3.46 -26.79
C SER A 489 -27.78 2.31 -27.69
N LEU A 490 -26.98 1.27 -27.86
CA LEU A 490 -27.33 0.13 -28.73
C LEU A 490 -28.52 -0.65 -28.15
N PRO A 491 -29.34 -1.30 -29.02
CA PRO A 491 -30.41 -2.17 -28.56
C PRO A 491 -29.89 -3.22 -27.59
N LYS A 492 -30.50 -3.33 -26.40
CA LYS A 492 -30.05 -4.23 -25.33
C LYS A 492 -30.48 -5.68 -25.61
N SER A 493 -29.61 -6.62 -25.30
CA SER A 493 -29.92 -8.06 -25.27
C SER A 493 -30.44 -8.50 -23.91
N SER A 494 -30.68 -9.80 -23.72
CA SER A 494 -31.01 -10.40 -22.42
C SER A 494 -29.81 -10.92 -21.63
N LEU A 495 -28.60 -10.82 -22.20
CA LEU A 495 -27.34 -11.24 -21.57
C LEU A 495 -26.87 -10.15 -20.61
N VAL A 496 -26.74 -10.50 -19.33
CA VAL A 496 -26.32 -9.57 -18.28
C VAL A 496 -24.81 -9.60 -18.15
N GLU A 497 -24.17 -8.46 -18.25
CA GLU A 497 -22.79 -8.28 -17.84
C GLU A 497 -22.71 -7.93 -16.36
N ILE A 498 -21.95 -8.72 -15.62
CA ILE A 498 -21.59 -8.44 -14.24
C ILE A 498 -20.17 -7.86 -14.27
N PRO A 499 -19.99 -6.55 -14.11
CA PRO A 499 -18.70 -5.95 -14.40
C PRO A 499 -17.60 -6.42 -13.44
N LEU A 500 -16.43 -6.66 -14.03
CA LEU A 500 -15.16 -6.79 -13.32
C LEU A 500 -14.09 -5.98 -14.05
N ASN A 501 -12.91 -5.87 -13.44
CA ASN A 501 -11.76 -5.19 -14.01
C ASN A 501 -10.46 -5.72 -13.41
N TRP A 502 -9.34 -5.22 -13.91
CA TRP A 502 -7.99 -5.59 -13.48
C TRP A 502 -7.66 -5.28 -12.01
N TYR A 503 -8.46 -4.46 -11.33
CA TYR A 503 -8.33 -4.17 -9.88
C TYR A 503 -9.23 -5.06 -9.02
N ALA A 504 -9.98 -5.97 -9.64
CA ALA A 504 -10.91 -6.88 -9.00
C ALA A 504 -10.43 -8.33 -9.04
N GLU A 505 -9.11 -8.56 -9.13
CA GLU A 505 -8.53 -9.90 -9.19
C GLU A 505 -7.14 -9.94 -8.54
N ASP A 506 -6.66 -11.15 -8.22
CA ASP A 506 -5.38 -11.39 -7.56
C ASP A 506 -4.22 -11.66 -8.52
N ALA A 507 -4.45 -12.27 -9.68
CA ALA A 507 -3.40 -12.75 -10.56
C ALA A 507 -2.60 -11.60 -11.19
N THR A 508 -3.25 -10.56 -11.71
CA THR A 508 -2.57 -9.41 -12.32
C THR A 508 -1.45 -8.82 -11.43
N PRO A 509 -1.67 -8.50 -10.13
CA PRO A 509 -0.60 -7.99 -9.27
C PRO A 509 0.33 -9.07 -8.66
N LEU A 510 -0.17 -10.29 -8.42
CA LEU A 510 0.51 -11.28 -7.56
C LEU A 510 0.99 -12.54 -8.29
N GLN A 511 0.63 -12.74 -9.56
CA GLN A 511 1.12 -13.85 -10.39
C GLN A 511 2.30 -13.40 -11.24
N PHE A 512 3.36 -14.22 -11.26
CA PHE A 512 4.51 -14.02 -12.14
C PHE A 512 4.45 -14.95 -13.36
N TYR A 513 4.49 -14.36 -14.55
CA TYR A 513 4.67 -15.03 -15.84
C TYR A 513 6.02 -14.64 -16.44
N PRO A 514 7.03 -15.54 -16.48
CA PRO A 514 8.40 -15.21 -16.87
C PRO A 514 8.55 -14.67 -18.30
N HIS A 515 7.60 -14.99 -19.18
CA HIS A 515 7.64 -14.61 -20.59
C HIS A 515 6.66 -13.48 -20.95
N THR A 516 6.06 -12.83 -19.94
CA THR A 516 5.17 -11.69 -20.15
C THR A 516 5.88 -10.40 -19.76
N ALA A 517 6.08 -9.48 -20.72
CA ALA A 517 6.86 -8.25 -20.50
C ALA A 517 6.30 -7.35 -19.38
N ASN A 518 4.98 -7.35 -19.19
CA ASN A 518 4.28 -6.60 -18.14
C ASN A 518 3.89 -7.47 -16.94
N SER A 519 4.57 -8.59 -16.71
CA SER A 519 4.30 -9.43 -15.55
C SER A 519 4.62 -8.71 -14.24
N ALA A 520 3.70 -8.77 -13.28
CA ALA A 520 3.98 -8.48 -11.88
C ALA A 520 4.35 -9.78 -11.14
N GLY A 521 3.95 -9.94 -9.87
CA GLY A 521 4.22 -11.15 -9.09
C GLY A 521 4.88 -10.91 -7.73
N TYR A 522 5.26 -9.66 -7.45
CA TYR A 522 5.98 -9.29 -6.22
C TYR A 522 5.34 -8.10 -5.50
N VAL A 523 4.11 -7.74 -5.86
CA VAL A 523 3.36 -6.70 -5.15
C VAL A 523 3.04 -7.19 -3.74
N ASP A 524 3.17 -6.32 -2.73
CA ASP A 524 2.85 -6.69 -1.36
C ASP A 524 1.34 -6.99 -1.22
N VAL A 525 1.02 -8.18 -0.70
CA VAL A 525 -0.36 -8.61 -0.41
C VAL A 525 -1.12 -7.62 0.49
N ARG A 526 -0.44 -6.84 1.32
CA ARG A 526 -1.05 -5.79 2.15
C ARG A 526 -1.53 -4.58 1.34
N ILE A 527 -0.93 -4.32 0.20
CA ILE A 527 -1.35 -3.26 -0.72
C ILE A 527 -2.61 -3.72 -1.46
N VAL A 528 -2.60 -4.94 -2.00
CA VAL A 528 -3.76 -5.53 -2.69
C VAL A 528 -4.98 -5.63 -1.75
N GLU A 529 -4.78 -6.15 -0.53
CA GLU A 529 -5.83 -6.24 0.49
C GLU A 529 -6.45 -4.87 0.81
N ARG A 530 -5.60 -3.84 0.93
CA ARG A 530 -6.05 -2.48 1.25
C ARG A 530 -6.81 -1.86 0.08
N MET A 531 -6.31 -2.02 -1.14
CA MET A 531 -7.01 -1.56 -2.34
C MET A 531 -8.42 -2.15 -2.44
N TRP A 532 -8.58 -3.45 -2.16
CA TRP A 532 -9.91 -4.08 -2.15
C TRP A 532 -10.81 -3.53 -1.05
N LYS A 533 -10.27 -3.27 0.15
CA LYS A 533 -11.00 -2.66 1.27
C LYS A 533 -11.45 -1.23 0.94
N ASP A 534 -10.55 -0.42 0.38
CA ASP A 534 -10.82 0.96 -0.02
C ASP A 534 -11.93 1.01 -1.08
N ARG A 535 -11.91 0.12 -2.08
CA ARG A 535 -12.98 -0.02 -3.07
C ARG A 535 -14.32 -0.39 -2.43
N PHE A 536 -14.33 -1.36 -1.52
CA PHE A 536 -15.54 -1.77 -0.81
C PHE A 536 -16.12 -0.64 0.07
N GLU A 537 -15.26 0.09 0.79
CA GLU A 537 -15.67 1.23 1.62
C GLU A 537 -16.17 2.42 0.79
N TRP A 538 -15.60 2.64 -0.40
CA TRP A 538 -16.11 3.64 -1.34
C TRP A 538 -17.56 3.33 -1.75
N LEU A 539 -17.84 2.10 -2.17
CA LEU A 539 -19.21 1.67 -2.53
C LEU A 539 -20.19 1.80 -1.36
N ARG A 540 -19.74 1.49 -0.14
CA ARG A 540 -20.55 1.74 1.06
C ARG A 540 -20.86 3.22 1.22
N THR A 541 -19.86 4.09 1.05
CA THR A 541 -20.02 5.55 1.15
C THR A 541 -21.01 6.08 0.12
N GLU A 542 -21.00 5.59 -1.12
CA GLU A 542 -21.96 5.97 -2.16
C GLU A 542 -23.39 5.55 -1.79
N ILE A 543 -23.57 4.34 -1.24
CA ILE A 543 -24.87 3.90 -0.70
C ILE A 543 -25.29 4.80 0.45
N GLU A 544 -24.36 5.20 1.31
CA GLU A 544 -24.67 6.03 2.47
C GLU A 544 -25.14 7.43 2.09
N ARG A 545 -24.57 8.01 1.04
CA ARG A 545 -24.92 9.32 0.49
C ARG A 545 -26.18 9.30 -0.40
N GLY A 546 -26.68 8.11 -0.73
CA GLY A 546 -27.78 7.96 -1.69
C GLY A 546 -27.36 8.20 -3.15
N GLU A 547 -26.06 8.14 -3.43
CA GLU A 547 -25.45 8.34 -4.75
C GLU A 547 -25.38 7.02 -5.53
N ALA A 548 -25.49 5.88 -4.84
CA ALA A 548 -25.38 4.57 -5.45
C ALA A 548 -26.51 4.24 -6.42
N GLU A 549 -26.14 3.52 -7.48
CA GLU A 549 -27.04 2.88 -8.45
C GLU A 549 -28.05 1.92 -7.80
N ASP A 550 -29.06 1.48 -8.55
CA ASP A 550 -30.14 0.64 -8.01
C ASP A 550 -29.65 -0.71 -7.46
N MET A 551 -28.62 -1.29 -8.08
CA MET A 551 -27.99 -2.53 -7.65
C MET A 551 -26.47 -2.36 -7.67
N VAL A 552 -25.85 -2.52 -6.50
CA VAL A 552 -24.40 -2.41 -6.33
C VAL A 552 -23.83 -3.81 -6.13
N VAL A 553 -22.88 -4.18 -6.99
CA VAL A 553 -22.13 -5.43 -6.96
C VAL A 553 -20.68 -5.12 -6.62
N PHE A 554 -20.12 -5.89 -5.69
CA PHE A 554 -18.69 -5.91 -5.41
C PHE A 554 -18.16 -7.30 -5.76
N GLY A 555 -17.50 -7.39 -6.91
CA GLY A 555 -16.92 -8.64 -7.40
C GLY A 555 -15.41 -8.73 -7.16
N LEU A 556 -14.93 -9.94 -6.95
CA LEU A 556 -13.51 -10.29 -6.86
C LEU A 556 -13.27 -11.66 -7.49
N ILE A 557 -12.16 -11.80 -8.22
CA ILE A 557 -11.68 -13.06 -8.76
C ILE A 557 -10.49 -13.54 -7.93
N PHE A 558 -10.50 -14.82 -7.62
CA PHE A 558 -9.35 -15.53 -7.07
C PHE A 558 -8.87 -16.56 -8.08
N HIS A 559 -7.56 -16.75 -8.21
CA HIS A 559 -7.00 -17.83 -9.02
C HIS A 559 -6.32 -18.83 -8.07
N PRO A 560 -6.62 -20.14 -8.09
CA PRO A 560 -5.95 -21.08 -7.19
C PRO A 560 -4.43 -21.15 -7.44
N ASP A 561 -3.96 -20.77 -8.63
CA ASP A 561 -2.56 -20.56 -8.99
C ASP A 561 -1.89 -19.49 -8.10
N THR A 562 -2.63 -18.44 -7.76
CA THR A 562 -2.15 -17.25 -7.04
C THR A 562 -2.66 -17.22 -5.59
N SER A 563 -3.98 -17.14 -5.38
CA SER A 563 -4.63 -17.23 -4.07
C SER A 563 -4.33 -18.53 -3.33
N GLY A 564 -3.89 -19.58 -4.02
CA GLY A 564 -3.43 -20.81 -3.40
C GLY A 564 -2.08 -20.68 -2.69
N MET A 565 -1.26 -19.68 -3.01
CA MET A 565 0.07 -19.48 -2.41
C MET A 565 -0.01 -19.16 -0.91
N GLY A 566 0.99 -19.56 -0.13
CA GLY A 566 0.92 -19.52 1.34
C GLY A 566 0.72 -18.12 1.94
N HIS A 567 1.31 -17.09 1.34
CA HIS A 567 1.19 -15.71 1.80
C HIS A 567 -0.07 -15.02 1.24
N VAL A 568 -0.56 -15.44 0.07
CA VAL A 568 -1.76 -14.89 -0.58
C VAL A 568 -3.05 -15.49 0.01
N ILE A 569 -3.09 -16.79 0.31
CA ILE A 569 -4.29 -17.39 0.94
C ILE A 569 -4.61 -16.75 2.29
N GLY A 570 -3.57 -16.35 3.04
CA GLY A 570 -3.76 -15.60 4.28
C GLY A 570 -4.32 -14.20 4.06
N MET A 571 -4.05 -13.57 2.91
CA MET A 571 -4.68 -12.31 2.49
C MET A 571 -6.16 -12.51 2.17
N VAL A 572 -6.47 -13.52 1.36
CA VAL A 572 -7.85 -13.87 1.00
C VAL A 572 -8.69 -14.13 2.25
N GLU A 573 -8.19 -14.96 3.18
CA GLU A 573 -8.91 -15.25 4.42
C GLU A 573 -9.18 -14.00 5.24
N ARG A 574 -8.17 -13.14 5.48
CA ARG A 574 -8.35 -11.88 6.21
C ARG A 574 -9.35 -10.94 5.54
N PHE A 575 -9.31 -10.83 4.22
CA PHE A 575 -10.22 -9.97 3.49
C PHE A 575 -11.66 -10.48 3.62
N LEU A 576 -11.89 -11.78 3.40
CA LEU A 576 -13.22 -12.38 3.48
C LEU A 576 -13.78 -12.34 4.91
N GLU A 577 -12.95 -12.56 5.94
CA GLU A 577 -13.34 -12.38 7.34
C GLU A 577 -13.74 -10.94 7.64
N TRP A 578 -12.99 -9.97 7.11
CA TRP A 578 -13.30 -8.56 7.25
C TRP A 578 -14.62 -8.19 6.56
N VAL A 579 -14.85 -8.62 5.31
CA VAL A 579 -16.13 -8.38 4.61
C VAL A 579 -17.30 -9.05 5.34
N LYS A 580 -17.07 -10.23 5.92
CA LYS A 580 -18.07 -10.94 6.73
C LYS A 580 -18.45 -10.19 8.01
N ALA A 581 -17.72 -9.17 8.46
CA ALA A 581 -18.17 -8.33 9.56
C ALA A 581 -19.38 -7.44 9.19
N PHE A 582 -19.72 -7.30 7.90
CA PHE A 582 -20.77 -6.41 7.38
C PHE A 582 -22.06 -7.13 6.96
N GLN A 583 -22.43 -8.27 7.56
CA GLN A 583 -23.58 -9.11 7.12
C GLN A 583 -24.94 -8.39 7.03
N GLY A 584 -25.11 -7.27 7.73
CA GLY A 584 -26.31 -6.44 7.61
C GLY A 584 -26.38 -5.61 6.32
N GLU A 585 -25.24 -5.37 5.69
CA GLU A 585 -25.05 -4.46 4.56
C GLU A 585 -24.72 -5.20 3.25
N VAL A 586 -24.33 -6.48 3.35
CA VAL A 586 -23.92 -7.28 2.19
C VAL A 586 -24.84 -8.47 1.97
N VAL A 587 -24.85 -8.97 0.73
CA VAL A 587 -25.50 -10.23 0.34
C VAL A 587 -24.48 -11.07 -0.41
N TRP A 588 -24.20 -12.28 0.06
CA TRP A 588 -23.34 -13.22 -0.63
C TRP A 588 -24.13 -13.92 -1.73
N CYS A 589 -23.69 -13.76 -2.98
CA CYS A 589 -24.41 -14.26 -4.15
C CYS A 589 -23.46 -14.94 -5.12
N THR A 590 -23.96 -15.95 -5.84
CA THR A 590 -23.30 -16.38 -7.08
C THR A 590 -23.59 -15.37 -8.20
N HIS A 591 -22.82 -15.43 -9.29
CA HIS A 591 -23.05 -14.59 -10.46
C HIS A 591 -24.44 -14.82 -11.09
N ARG A 592 -24.93 -16.07 -11.15
CA ARG A 592 -26.33 -16.37 -11.53
C ARG A 592 -27.33 -15.60 -10.68
N GLU A 593 -27.20 -15.65 -9.35
CA GLU A 593 -28.14 -14.98 -8.44
C GLU A 593 -28.12 -13.46 -8.64
N VAL A 594 -26.95 -12.87 -8.91
CA VAL A 594 -26.80 -11.46 -9.27
C VAL A 594 -27.52 -11.14 -10.58
N ALA A 595 -27.31 -11.93 -11.63
CA ALA A 595 -27.93 -11.68 -12.93
C ALA A 595 -29.46 -11.86 -12.91
N GLU A 596 -29.97 -12.87 -12.20
CA GLU A 596 -31.41 -13.09 -12.01
C GLU A 596 -32.07 -11.93 -11.26
N GLU A 597 -31.45 -11.48 -10.16
CA GLU A 597 -31.95 -10.34 -9.38
C GLU A 597 -31.92 -9.05 -10.19
N TYR A 598 -30.86 -8.82 -10.97
CA TYR A 598 -30.78 -7.67 -11.86
C TYR A 598 -31.92 -7.69 -12.88
N LYS A 599 -32.15 -8.83 -13.58
CA LYS A 599 -33.24 -8.95 -14.56
C LYS A 599 -34.60 -8.73 -13.93
N ARG A 600 -34.84 -9.26 -12.73
CA ARG A 600 -36.08 -9.05 -11.97
C ARG A 600 -36.31 -7.56 -11.70
N ARG A 601 -35.30 -6.85 -11.20
CA ARG A 601 -35.39 -5.40 -10.93
C ARG A 601 -35.64 -4.57 -12.19
N GLN A 602 -35.03 -4.93 -13.33
CA GLN A 602 -35.27 -4.22 -14.59
C GLN A 602 -36.69 -4.46 -15.14
N ALA A 603 -37.23 -5.67 -14.96
CA ALA A 603 -38.61 -5.98 -15.31
C ALA A 603 -39.61 -5.19 -14.44
N ASP A 604 -39.35 -5.07 -13.14
CA ASP A 604 -40.18 -4.29 -12.21
C ASP A 604 -40.20 -2.79 -12.54
N LYS A 605 -39.14 -2.24 -13.15
CA LYS A 605 -39.09 -0.84 -13.62
C LYS A 605 -39.81 -0.59 -14.94
N SER A 606 -40.02 -1.65 -15.73
CA SER A 606 -40.62 -1.56 -17.05
C SER A 606 -42.14 -1.77 -17.02
N ASN A 607 -42.67 -2.23 -15.88
CA ASN A 607 -44.09 -2.34 -15.55
C ASN A 607 -44.54 -1.15 -14.70
#